data_AF-X1KCU5-F1
#
_entry.id   AF-X1KCU5-F1
#
_cell.length_a   1.000
_cell.length_b   1.000
_cell.length_c   1.000
_cell.angle_alpha   90.00
_cell.angle_beta   90.00
_cell.angle_gamma   90.00
#
_symmetry.space_group_name_H-M   'P 1'
#
loop_
_entity.id
_entity.type
_entity.pdbx_description
1 polymer ?
#
loop_
_entity_poly.entity_id
_entity_poly.type
_entity_poly.pdbx_seq_one_letter_code
_entity_poly.pdbx_strand_id
1 'polypeptide(L)' 'VNTNFFIWKGLKKHNENSLADELAQKTRELVDKSGFREFYNPITGEGGGANNFGWSTLILLMSK' A
#
# COMPACT_ATOMS: atom_id res chain seq x y z
N VAL A 1 0.72 0.06 4.40
CA VAL A 1 1.52 0.44 3.21
C VAL A 1 2.95 -0.10 3.28
N ASN A 2 3.67 0.07 4.39
CA ASN A 2 5.10 -0.27 4.54
C ASN A 2 5.44 -1.71 4.14
N THR A 3 4.75 -2.69 4.74
CA THR A 3 4.93 -4.11 4.40
C THR A 3 4.60 -4.39 2.94
N ASN A 4 3.49 -3.84 2.45
CA ASN A 4 3.07 -4.00 1.05
C ASN A 4 4.11 -3.45 0.08
N PHE A 5 4.79 -2.35 0.41
CA PHE A 5 5.86 -1.79 -0.43
C PHE A 5 7.06 -2.74 -0.58
N PHE A 6 7.48 -3.41 0.50
CA PHE A 6 8.56 -4.39 0.42
C PHE A 6 8.14 -5.64 -0.36
N ILE A 7 6.91 -6.12 -0.16
CA ILE A 7 6.38 -7.27 -0.92
C ILE A 7 6.29 -6.91 -2.41
N TRP A 8 5.74 -5.73 -2.74
CA TRP A 8 5.67 -5.21 -4.11
C TRP A 8 7.05 -5.19 -4.78
N LYS A 9 8.08 -4.65 -4.11
CA LYS A 9 9.46 -4.69 -4.63
C LYS A 9 9.95 -6.11 -4.88
N GLY A 10 9.65 -7.04 -3.97
CA GLY A 10 9.98 -8.45 -4.13
C GLY A 10 9.31 -9.04 -5.37
N LEU A 11 8.00 -8.86 -5.52
CA LEU A 11 7.23 -9.33 -6.66
C LEU A 11 7.79 -8.80 -7.99
N LYS A 12 8.09 -7.50 -8.07
CA LYS A 12 8.73 -6.89 -9.26
C LYS A 12 10.09 -7.53 -9.56
N LYS A 13 10.93 -7.76 -8.54
CA LYS A 13 12.24 -8.41 -8.70
C LYS A 13 12.15 -9.84 -9.24
N HIS A 14 11.07 -10.54 -8.93
CA HIS A 14 10.82 -11.92 -9.36
C HIS A 14 9.96 -12.01 -10.64
N ASN A 15 9.69 -10.88 -11.32
CA ASN A 15 8.84 -10.78 -12.52
C ASN A 15 7.36 -11.15 -12.30
N GLU A 16 6.90 -11.18 -11.04
CA GLU A 16 5.49 -11.39 -10.66
C GLU A 16 4.68 -10.10 -10.80
N ASN A 17 4.66 -9.53 -12.01
CA ASN A 17 4.15 -8.18 -12.27
C ASN A 17 2.65 -8.04 -11.98
N SER A 18 1.84 -9.02 -12.36
CA SER A 18 0.38 -8.98 -12.12
C SER A 18 0.04 -8.87 -10.63
N LEU A 19 0.70 -9.69 -9.79
CA LEU A 19 0.53 -9.64 -8.34
C LEU A 19 1.06 -8.34 -7.74
N ALA A 20 2.16 -7.82 -8.26
CA ALA A 20 2.68 -6.53 -7.83
C ALA A 20 1.66 -5.41 -8.12
N ASP A 21 1.10 -5.37 -9.32
CA ASP A 21 0.15 -4.36 -9.74
C ASP A 21 -1.16 -4.44 -8.94
N GLU A 22 -1.66 -5.66 -8.69
CA GLU A 22 -2.83 -5.87 -7.82
C GLU A 22 -2.57 -5.37 -6.39
N LEU A 23 -1.42 -5.70 -5.81
CA LEU A 23 -1.06 -5.26 -4.46
C LEU A 23 -0.94 -3.73 -4.38
N ALA A 24 -0.36 -3.11 -5.40
CA ALA A 24 -0.25 -1.66 -5.49
C ALA A 24 -1.63 -0.99 -5.60
N GLN A 25 -2.50 -1.51 -6.47
CA GLN A 25 -3.86 -1.01 -6.63
C GLN A 25 -4.65 -1.10 -5.33
N LYS A 26 -4.71 -2.27 -4.69
CA LYS A 26 -5.44 -2.45 -3.41
C LYS A 26 -4.88 -1.56 -2.30
N THR A 27 -3.55 -1.38 -2.26
CA THR A 27 -2.93 -0.47 -1.28
C THR A 27 -3.32 0.98 -1.54
N ARG A 28 -3.44 1.40 -2.81
CA ARG A 28 -3.89 2.75 -3.19
C ARG A 28 -5.34 2.97 -2.78
N GLU A 29 -6.22 2.02 -3.04
CA GLU A 29 -7.64 2.10 -2.64
C GLU A 29 -7.82 2.34 -1.13
N LEU A 30 -6.98 1.70 -0.31
CA LEU A 30 -6.97 1.91 1.15
C LEU A 30 -6.54 3.34 1.53
N VAL A 31 -5.49 3.86 0.89
CA VAL A 31 -4.98 5.22 1.14
C VAL A 31 -5.97 6.27 0.65
N ASP A 32 -6.58 6.07 -0.53
CA ASP A 32 -7.57 6.98 -1.09
C ASP A 32 -8.84 7.02 -0.23
N LYS A 33 -9.25 5.88 0.33
CA LYS A 33 -10.42 5.77 1.21
C LYS A 33 -10.20 6.41 2.59
N SER A 34 -9.06 6.12 3.23
CA SER A 34 -8.85 6.39 4.66
C SER A 34 -7.76 7.42 4.95
N GLY A 35 -7.15 8.00 3.91
CA GLY A 35 -6.02 8.92 3.99
C GLY A 35 -4.71 8.22 4.35
N PHE A 36 -3.65 9.00 4.60
CA PHE A 36 -2.35 8.49 5.02
C PHE A 36 -2.35 8.06 6.49
N ARG A 37 -2.58 6.77 6.74
CA ARG A 37 -2.71 6.17 8.07
C ARG A 37 -1.61 5.16 8.37
N GLU A 38 -1.40 4.82 9.63
CA GLU A 38 -0.33 3.90 10.05
C GLU A 38 -0.59 2.46 9.60
N PHE A 39 -1.83 2.01 9.77
CA PHE A 39 -2.32 0.73 9.29
C PHE A 39 -3.79 0.84 8.86
N TYR A 40 -4.28 -0.21 8.19
CA TYR A 40 -5.63 -0.26 7.65
C TYR A 40 -6.25 -1.60 8.01
N ASN A 41 -7.54 -1.58 8.35
CA ASN A 41 -8.30 -2.81 8.54
C ASN A 41 -8.38 -3.56 7.20
N PRO A 42 -7.99 -4.85 7.13
CA PRO A 42 -7.94 -5.58 5.87
C PRO A 42 -9.32 -5.95 5.31
N ILE A 43 -10.38 -5.87 6.11
CA ILE A 43 -11.75 -6.20 5.71
C ILE A 43 -12.53 -4.93 5.36
N THR A 44 -12.49 -3.92 6.23
CA THR A 44 -13.29 -2.69 6.04
C THR A 44 -12.52 -1.58 5.31
N GLY A 45 -11.19 -1.63 5.30
CA GLY A 45 -10.33 -0.57 4.77
C GLY A 45 -10.24 0.68 5.64
N GLU A 46 -10.81 0.66 6.84
CA GLU A 46 -10.71 1.78 7.79
C GLU A 46 -9.27 1.97 8.26
N GLY A 47 -8.85 3.23 8.34
CA GLY A 47 -7.53 3.59 8.80
C GLY A 47 -7.41 3.64 10.32
N GLY A 48 -6.34 3.08 10.85
CA GLY A 48 -5.99 3.10 12.27
C GLY A 48 -4.61 3.71 12.54
N GLY A 49 -4.33 3.96 13.82
CA GLY A 49 -3.10 4.60 14.26
C GLY A 49 -3.00 6.07 13.83
N ALA A 50 -1.76 6.54 13.66
CA ALA A 50 -1.48 7.94 13.37
C ALA A 50 -2.16 8.47 12.08
N ASN A 51 -2.48 9.77 12.09
CA ASN A 51 -2.89 10.53 10.91
C ASN A 51 -1.67 11.17 10.24
N ASN A 52 -1.79 11.51 8.95
CA ASN A 52 -0.69 12.10 8.16
C ASN A 52 0.61 11.29 8.27
N PHE A 53 0.48 9.96 8.32
CA PHE A 53 1.60 9.07 8.59
C PHE A 53 2.52 8.98 7.37
N GLY A 54 3.72 9.54 7.50
CA GLY A 54 4.63 9.77 6.37
C GLY A 54 4.94 8.52 5.55
N TRP A 55 5.06 7.34 6.16
CA TRP A 55 5.38 6.13 5.41
C TRP A 55 4.24 5.66 4.50
N SER A 56 2.99 6.05 4.77
CA SER A 56 1.89 5.73 3.85
C SER A 56 2.01 6.46 2.51
N THR A 57 2.89 7.47 2.39
CA THR A 57 3.22 8.10 1.10
C THR A 57 4.05 7.21 0.17
N LEU A 58 4.61 6.08 0.65
CA LEU A 58 5.31 5.09 -0.18
C LEU A 58 4.43 4.55 -1.33
N ILE A 59 3.11 4.64 -1.21
CA ILE A 59 2.17 4.30 -2.29
C ILE A 59 2.44 5.07 -3.59
N LEU A 60 2.96 6.30 -3.49
CA LEU A 60 3.31 7.12 -4.66
C LEU A 60 4.48 6.51 -5.46
N LEU A 61 5.28 5.64 -4.85
CA LEU A 61 6.36 4.92 -5.51
C LEU A 61 5.90 3.60 -6.14
N MET A 62 4.78 3.03 -5.69
CA MET A 62 4.22 1.75 -6.19
C MET A 62 3.43 1.93 -7.50
N SER A 63 3.97 2.73 -8.42
CA SER A 63 3.37 3.02 -9.73
C SER A 63 4.42 3.17 -10.85
N LYS A 64 5.70 3.00 -10.50
CA LYS A 64 6.84 3.02 -11.41
C LYS A 64 7.35 1.60 -11.65
#